data_AF-A0A1G6RIE8-F1
#
_entry.id   AF-A0A1G6RIE8-F1
#
_cell.length_a   1.000
_cell.length_b   1.000
_cell.length_c   1.000
_cell.angle_alpha   90.00
_cell.angle_beta   90.00
_cell.angle_gamma   90.00
#
_symmetry.space_group_name_H-M   'P 1'
#
loop_
_entity.id
_entity.type
_entity.pdbx_description
1 polymer ?
#
loop_
_entity_poly.entity_id
_entity_poly.type
_entity_poly.pdbx_seq_one_letter_code
_entity_poly.pdbx_strand_id
1 'polypeptide(L)'
;MTDANRNPDDAAAAARRLLESTVDRRVEAVRSIVSAANDTDAARAALSDAQSRHAKAWGDALASGWSEKELRATGAPRPNAARVKPPRPRRSSSTADAPTESADVYA
;
A
#
# COMPACT_ATOMS: atom_id res chain seq x y z
N MET A 1 27.43 38.07 -24.48
CA MET A 1 28.14 37.22 -23.49
C MET A 1 28.10 37.97 -22.17
N THR A 2 27.15 37.68 -21.30
CA THR A 2 27.08 38.31 -19.98
C THR A 2 27.46 37.26 -18.96
N ASP A 3 28.73 37.27 -18.59
CA ASP A 3 29.22 36.53 -17.45
C ASP A 3 28.51 37.10 -16.22
N ALA A 4 27.51 36.36 -15.73
CA ALA A 4 26.80 36.73 -14.52
C ALA A 4 27.80 36.61 -13.37
N ASN A 5 28.23 37.75 -12.82
CA ASN A 5 29.01 37.81 -11.59
C ASN A 5 28.15 37.24 -10.44
N ARG A 6 28.08 35.90 -10.37
CA ARG A 6 27.27 35.17 -9.39
C ARG A 6 27.99 35.28 -8.05
N ASN A 7 27.36 35.99 -7.12
CA ASN A 7 27.84 36.07 -5.74
C ASN A 7 27.95 34.66 -5.14
N PRO A 8 29.14 34.22 -4.71
CA PRO A 8 29.35 32.86 -4.18
C PRO A 8 28.50 32.58 -2.93
N ASP A 9 28.26 33.60 -2.09
CA ASP A 9 27.46 33.43 -0.88
C ASP A 9 25.99 33.13 -1.18
N ASP A 10 25.42 33.80 -2.20
CA ASP A 10 24.05 33.56 -2.64
C ASP A 10 23.89 32.17 -3.26
N ALA A 11 24.89 31.72 -4.04
CA ALA A 11 24.92 30.38 -4.60
C ALA A 11 25.03 29.31 -3.50
N ALA A 12 25.88 29.53 -2.49
CA ALA A 12 25.98 28.64 -1.33
C ALA A 12 24.69 28.59 -0.52
N ALA A 13 24.01 29.73 -0.31
CA ALA A 13 22.72 29.78 0.38
C ALA A 13 21.60 29.07 -0.42
N ALA A 14 21.60 29.17 -1.74
CA ALA A 14 20.67 28.43 -2.60
C ALA A 14 20.94 26.91 -2.54
N ALA A 15 22.21 26.50 -2.64
CA ALA A 15 22.60 25.09 -2.54
C ALA A 15 22.21 24.48 -1.18
N ARG A 16 22.42 25.21 -0.07
CA ARG A 16 21.99 24.78 1.27
C ARG A 16 20.48 24.55 1.34
N ARG A 17 19.67 25.50 0.87
CA ARG A 17 18.21 25.36 0.84
C ARG A 17 17.74 24.15 0.02
N LEU A 18 18.38 23.89 -1.11
CA LEU A 18 18.06 22.71 -1.93
C LEU A 18 18.40 21.40 -1.22
N LEU A 19 19.56 21.32 -0.58
CA LEU A 19 19.96 20.14 0.19
C LEU A 19 19.04 19.92 1.39
N GLU A 20 18.73 20.98 2.15
CA GLU A 20 17.82 20.93 3.29
C GLU A 20 16.43 20.42 2.86
N SER A 21 15.83 21.01 1.81
CA SER A 21 14.55 20.54 1.30
C SER A 21 14.56 19.08 0.82
N THR A 22 15.70 18.62 0.30
CA THR A 22 15.87 17.23 -0.15
C THR A 22 15.99 16.28 1.05
N VAL A 23 16.72 16.70 2.09
CA VAL A 23 16.84 15.95 3.34
C VAL A 23 15.49 15.86 4.04
N ASP A 24 14.75 16.96 4.15
CA ASP A 24 13.42 16.99 4.77
C ASP A 24 12.45 16.01 4.09
N ARG A 25 12.42 16.01 2.74
CA ARG A 25 11.59 15.06 1.99
C ARG A 25 12.00 13.61 2.24
N ARG A 26 13.31 13.32 2.34
CA ARG A 26 13.81 11.98 2.64
C ARG A 26 13.44 11.55 4.06
N VAL A 27 13.58 12.44 5.03
CA VAL A 27 13.22 12.18 6.43
C VAL A 27 11.71 11.93 6.55
N GLU A 28 10.88 12.75 5.91
CA GLU A 28 9.42 12.56 5.93
C GLU A 28 9.00 11.27 5.22
N ALA A 29 9.66 10.89 4.13
CA ALA A 29 9.42 9.60 3.49
C ALA A 29 9.74 8.42 4.44
N VAL A 30 10.86 8.49 5.17
CA VAL A 30 11.21 7.47 6.17
C VAL A 30 10.16 7.43 7.29
N ARG A 31 9.73 8.59 7.79
CA ARG A 31 8.67 8.68 8.81
C ARG A 31 7.37 8.03 8.32
N SER A 32 6.96 8.33 7.09
CA SER A 32 5.76 7.76 6.47
C SER A 32 5.86 6.23 6.34
N ILE A 33 7.02 5.70 5.93
CA ILE A 33 7.25 4.25 5.83
C ILE A 33 7.09 3.59 7.20
N VAL A 34 7.73 4.14 8.24
CA VAL A 34 7.66 3.58 9.59
C VAL A 34 6.22 3.64 10.13
N SER A 35 5.52 4.76 9.92
CA SER A 35 4.10 4.87 10.29
C SER A 35 3.25 3.79 9.61
N ALA A 36 3.38 3.63 8.29
CA ALA A 36 2.63 2.63 7.53
C ALA A 36 2.97 1.19 7.95
N ALA A 37 4.24 0.93 8.32
CA ALA A 37 4.66 -0.36 8.84
C ALA A 37 3.97 -0.65 10.19
N ASN A 38 3.99 0.31 11.12
CA ASN A 38 3.31 0.19 12.40
C ASN A 38 1.80 -0.04 12.25
N ASP A 39 1.15 0.69 11.34
CA ASP A 39 -0.27 0.52 11.05
C ASP A 39 -0.57 -0.89 10.51
N THR A 40 0.31 -1.40 9.64
CA THR A 40 0.20 -2.76 9.09
C THR A 40 0.34 -3.82 10.18
N ASP A 41 1.30 -3.65 11.10
CA ASP A 41 1.52 -4.60 12.18
C ASP A 41 0.38 -4.56 13.22
N ALA A 42 -0.13 -3.37 13.54
CA ALA A 42 -1.33 -3.21 14.36
C ALA A 42 -2.55 -3.90 13.72
N ALA A 43 -2.75 -3.72 12.40
CA ALA A 43 -3.84 -4.37 11.68
C ALA A 43 -3.70 -5.89 11.66
N ARG A 44 -2.48 -6.43 11.53
CA ARG A 44 -2.22 -7.87 11.62
C ARG A 44 -2.52 -8.42 13.02
N ALA A 45 -2.12 -7.71 14.07
CA ALA A 45 -2.43 -8.09 15.44
C ALA A 45 -3.95 -8.11 15.68
N ALA A 46 -4.65 -7.06 15.24
CA ALA A 46 -6.12 -6.98 15.32
C ALA A 46 -6.81 -8.09 14.53
N LEU A 47 -6.30 -8.46 13.35
CA LEU A 47 -6.81 -9.57 12.55
C LEU A 47 -6.64 -10.91 13.29
N SER A 48 -5.46 -11.16 13.88
CA SER A 48 -5.18 -12.37 14.64
C SER A 48 -6.11 -12.51 15.85
N ASP A 49 -6.32 -11.42 16.59
CA ASP A 49 -7.26 -11.38 17.71
C ASP A 49 -8.71 -11.63 17.26
N ALA A 50 -9.15 -10.99 16.17
CA ALA A 50 -10.48 -11.21 15.61
C ALA A 50 -10.69 -12.67 15.16
N GLN A 51 -9.67 -13.29 14.55
CA GLN A 51 -9.70 -14.71 14.18
C GLN A 51 -9.80 -15.61 15.41
N SER A 52 -9.06 -15.30 16.47
CA SER A 52 -9.07 -16.05 17.73
C SER A 52 -10.44 -15.96 18.40
N ARG A 53 -11.04 -14.75 18.44
CA ARG A 53 -12.41 -14.54 18.93
C ARG A 53 -13.45 -15.29 18.10
N HIS A 54 -13.30 -15.32 16.78
CA HIS A 54 -14.21 -16.08 15.90
C HIS A 54 -14.10 -17.58 16.14
N ALA A 55 -12.88 -18.12 16.24
CA ALA A 55 -12.66 -19.53 16.54
C ALA A 55 -13.23 -19.92 17.91
N LYS A 56 -13.03 -19.07 18.93
CA LYS A 56 -13.60 -19.28 20.27
C LYS A 56 -15.13 -19.29 20.23
N ALA A 57 -15.77 -18.30 19.59
CA ALA A 57 -17.22 -18.23 19.48
C ALA A 57 -17.81 -19.47 18.78
N TRP A 58 -17.10 -20.00 17.77
CA TRP A 58 -17.49 -21.25 17.13
C TRP A 58 -17.39 -22.45 18.09
N GLY A 59 -16.30 -22.54 18.86
CA GLY A 59 -16.14 -23.57 19.90
C GLY A 59 -17.22 -23.49 20.98
N ASP A 60 -17.54 -22.29 21.46
CA ASP A 60 -18.59 -22.03 22.46
C ASP A 60 -19.97 -22.45 21.93
N ALA A 61 -20.23 -22.24 20.64
CA ALA A 61 -21.47 -22.70 20.00
C ALA A 61 -21.56 -24.24 19.98
N LEU A 62 -20.46 -24.92 19.61
CA LEU A 62 -20.40 -26.39 19.66
C LEU A 62 -20.57 -26.93 21.09
N ALA A 63 -19.95 -26.28 22.08
CA ALA A 63 -20.08 -26.63 23.50
C ALA A 63 -21.52 -26.40 24.02
N SER A 64 -22.24 -25.45 23.43
CA SER A 64 -23.66 -25.18 23.73
C SER A 64 -24.61 -26.19 23.08
N GLY A 65 -24.09 -27.25 22.45
CA GLY A 65 -24.87 -28.35 21.87
C GLY A 65 -25.24 -28.16 20.40
N TRP A 66 -24.77 -27.09 19.74
CA TRP A 66 -24.97 -26.95 18.30
C TRP A 66 -24.07 -27.91 17.53
N SER A 67 -24.61 -28.57 16.52
CA SER A 67 -23.78 -29.28 15.55
C SER A 67 -23.23 -28.35 14.48
N GLU A 68 -22.10 -28.71 13.89
CA GLU A 68 -21.51 -27.96 12.76
C GLU A 68 -22.45 -27.89 11.54
N LYS A 69 -23.36 -28.87 11.38
CA LYS A 69 -24.37 -28.87 10.32
C LYS A 69 -25.42 -27.78 10.58
N GLU A 70 -25.86 -27.63 11.82
CA GLU A 70 -26.84 -26.61 12.20
C GLU A 70 -26.25 -25.21 12.12
N LEU A 71 -25.01 -25.01 12.60
CA LEU A 71 -24.30 -23.73 12.47
C LEU A 71 -24.09 -23.34 10.99
N ARG A 72 -23.87 -24.31 10.11
CA ARG A 72 -23.83 -24.02 8.66
C ARG A 72 -25.21 -23.75 8.07
N ALA A 73 -26.25 -24.45 8.53
CA ALA A 73 -27.61 -24.21 8.08
C ALA A 73 -28.13 -22.81 8.48
N THR A 74 -27.65 -22.25 9.59
CA THR A 74 -27.93 -20.84 9.97
C THR A 74 -27.12 -19.82 9.17
N GLY A 75 -26.16 -20.27 8.36
CA GLY A 75 -25.29 -19.42 7.56
C GLY A 75 -24.08 -18.87 8.33
N ALA A 76 -23.79 -19.37 9.54
CA ALA A 76 -22.61 -18.95 10.28
C ALA A 76 -21.33 -19.39 9.53
N PRO A 77 -20.41 -18.45 9.21
CA PRO A 77 -19.19 -18.79 8.49
C PRO A 77 -18.24 -19.57 9.41
N ARG A 78 -17.68 -20.67 8.91
CA ARG A 78 -16.67 -21.44 9.65
C ARG A 78 -15.43 -20.57 9.90
N PRO A 79 -14.83 -20.60 11.10
CA PRO A 79 -13.51 -20.02 11.32
C PRO A 79 -12.51 -20.67 10.37
N ASN A 80 -11.69 -19.85 9.72
CA ASN A 80 -10.69 -20.25 8.71
C ASN A 80 -11.23 -20.94 7.44
N ALA A 81 -12.54 -20.87 7.15
CA ALA A 81 -12.96 -21.15 5.78
C ALA A 81 -12.28 -20.13 4.87
N ALA A 82 -11.30 -20.59 4.08
CA ALA A 82 -10.65 -19.78 3.08
C ALA A 82 -11.75 -19.08 2.29
N ARG A 83 -11.85 -17.76 2.46
CA ARG A 83 -12.81 -16.94 1.74
C ARG A 83 -12.56 -17.25 0.28
N VAL A 84 -13.48 -17.97 -0.37
CA VAL A 84 -13.35 -18.32 -1.79
C VAL A 84 -13.11 -17.01 -2.50
N LYS A 85 -11.87 -16.79 -2.95
CA LYS A 85 -11.48 -15.54 -3.56
C LYS A 85 -12.34 -15.40 -4.81
N PRO A 86 -13.14 -14.33 -4.95
CA PRO A 86 -13.77 -14.06 -6.23
C PRO A 86 -12.66 -13.94 -7.29
N PRO A 87 -12.85 -14.51 -8.50
CA PRO A 87 -11.82 -14.49 -9.54
C PRO A 87 -11.43 -13.05 -9.83
N ARG A 88 -10.14 -12.74 -9.63
CA ARG A 88 -9.59 -11.42 -9.90
C ARG A 88 -9.59 -11.21 -11.42
N PRO A 89 -10.22 -10.15 -11.96
CA PRO A 89 -10.09 -9.86 -13.37
C PRO A 89 -8.61 -9.62 -13.69
N ARG A 90 -8.08 -10.37 -14.66
CA ARG A 90 -6.72 -10.18 -15.18
C ARG A 90 -6.71 -8.83 -15.89
N ARG A 91 -5.98 -7.84 -15.36
CA ARG A 91 -5.64 -6.63 -16.13
C ARG A 91 -4.74 -7.07 -17.28
N SER A 92 -5.29 -7.03 -18.48
CA SER A 92 -4.51 -7.11 -19.72
C SER A 92 -3.51 -5.96 -19.71
N SER A 93 -2.22 -6.31 -19.73
CA SER A 93 -1.15 -5.38 -20.05
C SER A 93 -1.25 -5.04 -21.54
N SER A 94 -1.80 -3.88 -21.88
CA SER A 94 -1.63 -3.31 -23.21
C SER A 94 -0.26 -2.66 -23.29
N THR A 95 0.71 -3.42 -23.80
CA THR A 95 1.93 -2.91 -24.44
C THR A 95 1.68 -2.83 -25.94
N ALA A 96 1.61 -1.61 -26.48
CA ALA A 96 1.77 -1.14 -27.86
C ALA A 96 1.11 0.26 -27.86
N ASP A 97 1.77 1.37 -28.21
CA ASP A 97 2.47 1.58 -29.46
C ASP A 97 3.33 2.87 -29.38
N ALA A 98 4.60 2.75 -29.73
CA ALA A 98 5.41 3.80 -30.34
C ALA A 98 6.11 3.08 -31.48
N PRO A 99 5.98 3.52 -32.75
CA PRO A 99 6.52 4.81 -33.20
C PRO A 99 5.64 5.54 -34.24
N THR A 100 5.77 6.86 -34.38
CA THR A 100 5.42 7.53 -35.65
C THR A 100 6.50 8.53 -36.02
N GLU A 101 7.16 8.13 -37.08
CA GLU A 101 8.09 8.77 -38.00
C GLU A 101 7.49 10.00 -38.71
N SER A 102 8.36 10.77 -39.40
CA SER A 102 8.11 11.81 -40.41
C SER A 102 8.32 13.24 -39.87
N ALA A 103 9.47 13.87 -40.10
CA ALA A 103 9.89 14.47 -41.37
C ALA A 103 8.97 15.63 -41.79
N ASP A 104 9.38 16.85 -41.44
CA ASP A 104 8.97 18.05 -42.16
C ASP A 104 10.20 18.92 -42.43
N VAL A 105 10.62 18.83 -43.69
CA VAL A 105 11.46 19.78 -44.41
C VAL A 105 10.51 20.90 -44.87
N TYR A 106 10.76 22.17 -44.50
CA TYR A 106 10.66 23.36 -45.36
C TYR A 106 10.74 24.66 -44.53
N ALA A 107 11.82 25.43 -44.71
CA ALA A 107 11.88 26.89 -44.90
C ALA A 107 13.34 27.36 -44.90
#